data_AF-A0A978TCQ9-F1
#
_entry.id   AF-A0A978TCQ9-F1
#
_cell.length_a   1.000
_cell.length_b   1.000
_cell.length_c   1.000
_cell.angle_alpha   90.00
_cell.angle_beta   90.00
_cell.angle_gamma   90.00
#
_symmetry.space_group_name_H-M   'P 1'
#
loop_
_entity.id
_entity.type
_entity.pdbx_description
1 polymer ?
#
loop_
_entity_poly.entity_id
_entity_poly.type
_entity_poly.pdbx_seq_one_letter_code
_entity_poly.pdbx_strand_id
1 'polypeptide(L)'
;MDLTDIKYFFDCCMGKWSIERTYHYLTHQEVERSHTDFQVAPITLAMKRQVLADNHYDDSPDLDQLPGFQLAFHTVSDQGEEVSQELRALFVPKQQTAGVIMGDYLRDRAYEEARPIVSTFRYDPSNRELLMTTPYTRVVSVDSIMLINPVMRIRRILNYQRPAADQPLDTLVLVGFGVEQKIT
;
A
#
# COMPACT_ATOMS: atom_id res chain seq x y z
N MET A 1 13.29 -18.19 1.87
CA MET A 1 12.63 -17.15 2.67
C MET A 1 11.33 -17.74 3.19
N ASP A 2 11.03 -17.57 4.48
CA ASP A 2 9.73 -17.98 5.01
C ASP A 2 8.71 -16.85 4.77
N LEU A 3 7.68 -17.14 3.98
CA LEU A 3 6.63 -16.19 3.59
C LEU A 3 5.28 -16.53 4.26
N THR A 4 5.25 -17.42 5.25
CA THR A 4 4.00 -17.95 5.81
C THR A 4 3.13 -16.86 6.46
N ASP A 5 3.72 -16.01 7.32
CA ASP A 5 2.94 -14.99 8.03
C ASP A 5 2.49 -13.84 7.11
N ILE A 6 3.33 -13.42 6.16
CA ILE A 6 2.92 -12.40 5.17
C ILE A 6 1.82 -12.92 4.23
N LYS A 7 1.84 -14.20 3.86
CA LYS A 7 0.73 -14.81 3.11
C LYS A 7 -0.56 -14.78 3.91
N TYR A 8 -0.51 -15.17 5.19
CA TYR A 8 -1.66 -15.07 6.09
C TYR A 8 -2.19 -13.63 6.20
N PHE A 9 -1.30 -12.63 6.25
CA PHE A 9 -1.70 -11.21 6.23
C PHE A 9 -2.49 -10.87 4.96
N PHE A 10 -2.01 -11.29 3.77
CA PHE A 10 -2.71 -11.04 2.51
C PHE A 10 -4.01 -11.83 2.39
N ASP A 11 -4.07 -13.07 2.89
CA ASP A 11 -5.31 -13.85 2.96
C ASP A 11 -6.35 -13.13 3.83
N CYS A 12 -5.92 -12.56 4.96
CA CYS A 12 -6.78 -11.73 5.79
C CYS A 12 -7.25 -10.47 5.06
N CYS A 13 -6.44 -9.90 4.16
CA CYS A 13 -6.83 -8.71 3.40
C CYS A 13 -7.95 -8.98 2.37
N MET A 14 -8.21 -10.23 1.97
CA MET A 14 -9.23 -10.55 0.97
C MET A 14 -10.65 -10.19 1.45
N GLY A 15 -11.47 -9.68 0.53
CA GLY A 15 -12.87 -9.34 0.78
C GLY A 15 -13.17 -7.85 0.62
N LYS A 16 -14.38 -7.47 1.06
CA LYS A 16 -14.85 -6.08 1.07
C LYS A 16 -14.49 -5.40 2.38
N TRP A 17 -14.16 -4.13 2.29
CA TRP A 17 -13.75 -3.32 3.42
C TRP A 17 -14.35 -1.93 3.30
N SER A 18 -14.62 -1.33 4.46
CA SER A 18 -14.98 0.07 4.62
C SER A 18 -13.96 0.77 5.48
N ILE A 19 -13.69 2.04 5.19
CA ILE A 19 -12.81 2.88 5.99
C ILE A 19 -13.30 4.33 5.98
N GLU A 20 -13.24 4.95 7.15
CA GLU A 20 -13.18 6.40 7.30
C GLU A 20 -11.72 6.81 7.41
N ARG A 21 -11.27 7.69 6.51
CA ARG A 21 -9.94 8.29 6.55
C ARG A 21 -10.03 9.75 6.95
N THR A 22 -9.07 10.20 7.75
CA THR A 22 -8.83 11.62 8.02
C THR A 22 -7.44 11.99 7.54
N TYR A 23 -7.35 13.07 6.77
CA TYR A 23 -6.09 13.65 6.32
C TYR A 23 -5.88 15.00 6.97
N HIS A 24 -4.72 15.16 7.60
CA HIS A 24 -4.28 16.41 8.21
C HIS A 24 -3.21 17.03 7.31
N TYR A 25 -3.57 18.09 6.59
CA TYR A 25 -2.67 18.85 5.73
C TYR A 25 -1.94 19.90 6.58
N LEU A 26 -0.68 19.62 6.93
CA LEU A 26 0.07 20.42 7.90
C LEU A 26 0.53 21.77 7.34
N THR A 27 0.65 21.90 6.02
CA THR A 27 1.08 23.14 5.36
C THR A 27 0.02 24.24 5.36
N HIS A 28 -1.27 23.88 5.45
CA HIS A 28 -2.40 24.83 5.43
C HIS A 28 -3.38 24.65 6.60
N GLN A 29 -3.09 23.73 7.54
CA GLN A 29 -3.91 23.45 8.73
C GLN A 29 -5.35 23.01 8.42
N GLU A 30 -5.50 22.20 7.38
CA GLU A 30 -6.79 21.66 6.96
C GLU A 30 -6.92 20.19 7.37
N VAL A 31 -8.16 19.79 7.68
CA VAL A 31 -8.52 18.39 7.93
C VAL A 31 -9.61 18.01 6.96
N GLU A 32 -9.33 17.01 6.15
CA GLU A 32 -10.28 16.40 5.22
C GLU A 32 -10.70 15.03 5.75
N ARG A 33 -11.97 14.69 5.58
CA ARG A 33 -12.48 13.34 5.85
C ARG A 33 -12.95 12.70 4.56
N SER A 34 -12.74 11.40 4.44
CA SER A 34 -13.26 10.63 3.31
C SER A 34 -13.75 9.26 3.75
N HIS A 35 -14.90 8.86 3.22
CA HIS A 35 -15.37 7.49 3.28
C HIS A 35 -14.82 6.71 2.08
N THR A 36 -14.41 5.46 2.27
CA THR A 36 -13.98 4.59 1.17
C THR A 36 -14.46 3.17 1.37
N ASP A 37 -15.21 2.67 0.39
CA ASP A 37 -15.48 1.24 0.25
C ASP A 37 -14.57 0.64 -0.80
N PHE A 38 -14.00 -0.53 -0.50
CA PHE A 38 -13.07 -1.18 -1.41
C PHE A 38 -13.14 -2.71 -1.35
N GLN A 39 -12.80 -3.33 -2.47
CA GLN A 39 -12.74 -4.76 -2.66
C GLN A 39 -11.29 -5.16 -2.92
N VAL A 40 -10.78 -6.08 -2.11
CA VAL A 40 -9.51 -6.77 -2.35
C VAL A 40 -9.80 -8.16 -2.89
N ALA A 41 -9.24 -8.48 -4.06
CA ALA A 41 -9.39 -9.76 -4.74
C ALA A 41 -8.03 -10.43 -5.01
N PRO A 42 -8.00 -11.77 -5.14
CA PRO A 42 -6.79 -12.47 -5.54
C PRO A 42 -6.28 -12.00 -6.90
N ILE A 43 -4.96 -11.92 -7.05
CA ILE A 43 -4.33 -11.62 -8.34
C ILE A 43 -3.98 -12.91 -9.08
N THR A 44 -4.38 -13.00 -10.35
CA THR A 44 -4.09 -14.18 -11.19
C THR A 44 -2.63 -14.19 -11.66
N LEU A 45 -2.11 -15.35 -12.05
CA LEU A 45 -0.75 -15.48 -12.59
C LEU A 45 -0.50 -14.57 -13.81
N ALA A 46 -1.49 -14.46 -14.71
CA ALA A 46 -1.40 -13.56 -15.87
C ALA A 46 -1.29 -12.09 -15.44
N MET A 47 -2.07 -11.67 -14.44
CA MET A 47 -2.00 -10.32 -13.89
C MET A 47 -0.66 -10.06 -13.20
N LYS A 48 -0.10 -11.03 -12.47
CA LYS A 48 1.24 -10.90 -11.86
C LYS A 48 2.32 -10.66 -12.93
N ARG A 49 2.29 -11.42 -14.04
CA ARG A 49 3.21 -11.21 -15.18
C ARG A 49 3.09 -9.81 -15.74
N GLN A 50 1.86 -9.32 -15.90
CA GLN A 50 1.62 -7.96 -16.40
C GLN A 50 2.22 -6.90 -15.46
N VAL A 51 2.01 -7.03 -14.14
CA VAL A 51 2.59 -6.10 -13.16
C VAL A 51 4.12 -6.11 -13.22
N LEU A 52 4.77 -7.28 -13.36
CA LEU A 52 6.22 -7.34 -13.54
C LEU A 52 6.66 -6.64 -14.82
N ALA A 53 6.02 -6.94 -15.95
CA ALA A 53 6.35 -6.35 -17.25
C ALA A 53 6.20 -4.81 -17.25
N ASP A 54 5.10 -4.30 -16.69
CA ASP A 54 4.83 -2.86 -16.59
C ASP A 54 5.88 -2.14 -15.73
N ASN A 55 6.51 -2.84 -14.79
CA ASN A 55 7.56 -2.33 -13.92
C ASN A 55 8.98 -2.69 -14.39
N HIS A 56 9.12 -3.26 -15.60
CA HIS A 56 10.40 -3.68 -16.19
C HIS A 56 11.15 -4.74 -15.36
N TYR A 57 10.42 -5.66 -14.74
CA TYR A 57 10.98 -6.85 -14.10
C TYR A 57 10.96 -8.04 -15.08
N ASP A 58 11.99 -8.88 -14.97
CA ASP A 58 11.99 -10.19 -15.61
C ASP A 58 10.95 -11.11 -14.95
N ASP A 59 10.50 -12.10 -15.72
CA ASP A 59 9.65 -13.16 -15.18
C ASP A 59 10.38 -13.91 -14.06
N SER A 60 9.70 -14.12 -12.93
CA SER A 60 10.23 -14.88 -11.80
C SER A 60 9.80 -16.34 -11.87
N PRO A 61 10.70 -17.32 -11.62
CA PRO A 61 10.32 -18.73 -11.53
C PRO A 61 9.35 -19.00 -10.37
N ASP A 62 9.35 -18.15 -9.34
CA ASP A 62 8.50 -18.27 -8.15
C ASP A 62 7.29 -17.33 -8.18
N LEU A 63 6.84 -16.92 -9.37
CA LEU A 63 5.77 -15.93 -9.55
C LEU A 63 4.47 -16.27 -8.80
N ASP A 64 4.11 -17.55 -8.73
CA ASP A 64 2.93 -18.02 -8.00
C ASP A 64 3.03 -17.75 -6.49
N GLN A 65 4.25 -17.70 -5.95
CA GLN A 65 4.51 -17.47 -4.53
C GLN A 65 4.54 -15.99 -4.13
N LEU A 66 4.67 -15.09 -5.10
CA LEU A 66 4.73 -13.65 -4.84
C LEU A 66 3.40 -13.14 -4.27
N PRO A 67 3.40 -12.48 -3.09
CA PRO A 67 2.19 -11.89 -2.54
C PRO A 67 1.70 -10.74 -3.41
N GLY A 68 0.39 -10.58 -3.52
CA GLY A 68 -0.21 -9.52 -4.32
C GLY A 68 -1.72 -9.58 -4.29
N PHE A 69 -2.34 -8.53 -4.81
CA PHE A 69 -3.79 -8.40 -4.86
C PHE A 69 -4.22 -7.47 -5.98
N GLN A 70 -5.49 -7.58 -6.35
CA GLN A 70 -6.22 -6.56 -7.09
C GLN A 70 -7.08 -5.77 -6.10
N LEU A 71 -7.09 -4.45 -6.24
CA LEU A 71 -7.86 -3.53 -5.41
C LEU A 71 -8.74 -2.66 -6.30
N ALA A 72 -10.04 -2.64 -6.02
CA ALA A 72 -10.96 -1.65 -6.56
C ALA A 72 -11.57 -0.86 -5.41
N PHE A 73 -11.63 0.46 -5.51
CA PHE A 73 -12.17 1.32 -4.45
C PHE A 73 -13.05 2.43 -5.01
N HIS A 74 -13.93 2.92 -4.16
CA HIS A 74 -14.74 4.11 -4.36
C HIS A 74 -14.63 4.99 -3.10
N THR A 75 -14.13 6.22 -3.27
CA THR A 75 -13.94 7.19 -2.20
C THR A 75 -14.87 8.37 -2.40
N VAL A 76 -15.47 8.85 -1.30
CA VAL A 76 -16.25 10.09 -1.24
C VAL A 76 -15.66 10.98 -0.16
N SER A 77 -15.25 12.20 -0.49
CA SER A 77 -14.77 13.18 0.50
C SER A 77 -15.92 13.89 1.22
N ASP A 78 -15.63 14.54 2.33
CA ASP A 78 -16.59 15.39 3.05
C ASP A 78 -17.04 16.63 2.27
N GLN A 79 -16.32 16.97 1.19
CA GLN A 79 -16.70 17.99 0.22
C GLN A 79 -17.55 17.44 -0.93
N GLY A 80 -17.85 16.13 -0.94
CA GLY A 80 -18.63 15.46 -1.97
C GLY A 80 -17.84 15.11 -3.24
N GLU A 81 -16.50 15.17 -3.18
CA GLU A 81 -15.67 14.74 -4.30
C GLU A 81 -15.61 13.21 -4.35
N GLU A 82 -15.77 12.65 -5.55
CA GLU A 82 -15.81 11.21 -5.75
C GLU A 82 -14.65 10.72 -6.62
N VAL A 83 -13.98 9.66 -6.17
CA VAL A 83 -12.90 9.01 -6.90
C VAL A 83 -13.07 7.50 -6.87
N SER A 84 -13.05 6.87 -8.05
CA SER A 84 -13.08 5.42 -8.20
C SER A 84 -11.89 4.96 -9.04
N GLN A 85 -11.19 3.93 -8.59
CA GLN A 85 -10.06 3.37 -9.33
C GLN A 85 -9.84 1.90 -9.02
N GLU A 86 -9.25 1.20 -9.99
CA GLU A 86 -8.74 -0.15 -9.86
C GLU A 86 -7.23 -0.15 -10.06
N LEU A 87 -6.52 -0.93 -9.25
CA LEU A 87 -5.09 -1.17 -9.39
C LEU A 87 -4.75 -2.61 -9.01
N ARG A 88 -3.56 -3.02 -9.42
CA ARG A 88 -2.96 -4.30 -9.04
C ARG A 88 -1.63 -4.05 -8.38
N ALA A 89 -1.37 -4.80 -7.32
CA ALA A 89 -0.18 -4.71 -6.49
C ALA A 89 0.53 -6.06 -6.43
N LEU A 90 1.85 -6.03 -6.53
CA LEU A 90 2.72 -7.19 -6.36
C LEU A 90 3.87 -6.84 -5.42
N PHE A 91 4.16 -7.74 -4.48
CA PHE A 91 5.25 -7.61 -3.54
C PHE A 91 6.32 -8.63 -3.92
N VAL A 92 7.54 -8.16 -4.16
CA VAL A 92 8.68 -8.97 -4.58
C VAL A 92 9.67 -9.04 -3.41
N PRO A 93 9.63 -10.06 -2.55
CA PRO A 93 10.55 -10.19 -1.43
C PRO A 93 11.98 -10.37 -1.93
N LYS A 94 12.92 -9.58 -1.39
CA LYS A 94 14.34 -9.63 -1.77
C LYS A 94 15.23 -10.10 -0.63
N GLN A 95 14.87 -9.78 0.60
CA GLN A 95 15.67 -10.08 1.79
C GLN A 95 14.79 -10.38 3.00
N GLN A 96 15.30 -11.20 3.92
CA GLN A 96 14.67 -11.46 5.20
C GLN A 96 15.74 -11.50 6.29
N THR A 97 15.61 -10.62 7.27
CA THR A 97 16.57 -10.47 8.38
C THR A 97 15.81 -10.43 9.69
N ALA A 98 16.15 -11.32 10.62
CA ALA A 98 15.45 -11.46 11.91
C ALA A 98 13.91 -11.57 11.75
N GLY A 99 13.45 -12.31 10.73
CA GLY A 99 12.03 -12.49 10.43
C GLY A 99 11.38 -11.37 9.62
N VAL A 100 11.92 -10.15 9.66
CA VAL A 100 11.43 -9.00 8.87
C VAL A 100 11.73 -9.22 7.39
N ILE A 101 10.71 -9.11 6.55
CA ILE A 101 10.80 -9.26 5.10
C ILE A 101 10.89 -7.88 4.46
N MET A 102 11.78 -7.69 3.49
CA MET A 102 11.86 -6.46 2.72
C MET A 102 12.01 -6.77 1.23
N GLY A 103 11.56 -5.85 0.39
CA GLY A 103 11.64 -5.99 -1.06
C GLY A 103 10.95 -4.87 -1.78
N ASP A 104 10.55 -5.13 -3.03
CA ASP A 104 9.89 -4.11 -3.85
C ASP A 104 8.38 -4.28 -3.84
N TYR A 105 7.71 -3.14 -3.89
CA TYR A 105 6.27 -3.00 -4.02
C TYR A 105 5.98 -2.40 -5.39
N LEU A 106 5.40 -3.22 -6.26
CA LEU A 106 5.12 -2.92 -7.66
C LEU A 106 3.62 -2.68 -7.83
N ARG A 107 3.27 -1.75 -8.71
CA ARG A 107 1.88 -1.48 -9.10
C ARG A 107 1.78 -1.36 -10.61
N ASP A 108 0.64 -1.77 -11.18
CA ASP A 108 0.35 -1.51 -12.60
C ASP A 108 0.05 -0.03 -12.87
N ARG A 109 -0.41 0.72 -11.86
CA ARG A 109 -0.69 2.15 -11.94
C ARG A 109 -0.25 2.88 -10.67
N ALA A 110 0.32 4.07 -10.83
CA ALA A 110 0.53 5.02 -9.73
C ALA A 110 -0.69 5.95 -9.60
N TYR A 111 -0.92 6.49 -8.39
CA TYR A 111 -2.03 7.43 -8.13
C TYR A 111 -1.76 8.81 -8.73
N GLU A 112 -0.53 9.32 -8.59
CA GLU A 112 -0.17 10.70 -8.94
C GLU A 112 0.77 10.82 -10.14
N GLU A 113 1.29 9.70 -10.67
CA GLU A 113 2.33 9.73 -11.69
C GLU A 113 1.97 8.90 -12.93
N ALA A 114 2.39 9.39 -14.10
CA ALA A 114 2.17 8.76 -15.39
C ALA A 114 2.99 7.47 -15.60
N ARG A 115 3.94 7.17 -14.72
CA ARG A 115 4.80 5.98 -14.79
C ARG A 115 4.69 5.16 -13.50
N PRO A 116 4.79 3.82 -13.58
CA PRO A 116 4.92 2.97 -12.40
C PRO A 116 6.13 3.40 -11.56
N ILE A 117 5.92 3.58 -10.26
CA ILE A 117 6.99 3.88 -9.31
C ILE A 117 7.29 2.60 -8.54
N VAL A 118 8.46 2.02 -8.80
CA VAL A 118 8.99 0.95 -7.98
C VAL A 118 9.20 1.49 -6.58
N SER A 119 8.38 1.00 -5.67
CA SER A 119 8.38 1.38 -4.26
C SER A 119 9.04 0.27 -3.46
N THR A 120 9.37 0.51 -2.19
CA THR A 120 9.89 -0.54 -1.31
C THR A 120 8.87 -0.91 -0.25
N PHE A 121 8.86 -2.17 0.18
CA PHE A 121 8.10 -2.58 1.35
C PHE A 121 9.00 -3.20 2.42
N ARG A 122 8.50 -3.13 3.66
CA ARG A 122 8.98 -3.84 4.83
C ARG A 122 7.78 -4.47 5.53
N TYR A 123 7.87 -5.74 5.85
CA TYR A 123 6.86 -6.48 6.62
C TYR A 123 7.48 -7.00 7.91
N ASP A 124 6.88 -6.66 9.04
CA ASP A 124 7.30 -7.13 10.35
C ASP A 124 6.25 -8.11 10.91
N PRO A 125 6.58 -9.40 11.06
CA PRO A 125 5.63 -10.40 11.54
C PRO A 125 5.32 -10.25 13.05
N SER A 126 6.12 -9.50 13.82
CA SER A 126 5.91 -9.35 15.26
C SER A 126 4.66 -8.52 15.59
N ASN A 127 4.29 -7.59 14.71
CA ASN A 127 3.12 -6.72 14.83
C ASN A 127 2.21 -6.77 13.59
N ARG A 128 2.55 -7.61 12.60
CA ARG A 128 1.85 -7.75 11.31
C ARG A 128 1.62 -6.41 10.62
N GLU A 129 2.66 -5.59 10.61
CA GLU A 129 2.68 -4.31 9.92
C GLU A 129 3.36 -4.43 8.56
N LEU A 130 2.65 -4.01 7.52
CA LEU A 130 3.18 -3.81 6.18
C LEU A 130 3.42 -2.32 5.97
N LEU A 131 4.69 -1.94 5.87
CA LEU A 131 5.13 -0.59 5.55
C LEU A 131 5.52 -0.50 4.07
N MET A 132 5.02 0.50 3.35
CA MET A 132 5.31 0.77 1.95
C MET A 132 5.84 2.19 1.83
N THR A 133 6.96 2.38 1.14
CA THR A 133 7.58 3.68 0.91
C THR A 133 7.64 3.97 -0.59
N THR A 134 6.91 5.00 -1.01
CA THR A 134 6.85 5.44 -2.41
C THR A 134 7.51 6.82 -2.57
N PRO A 135 8.58 6.94 -3.37
CA PRO A 135 9.26 8.21 -3.58
C PRO A 135 8.63 8.98 -4.75
N TYR A 136 7.46 9.59 -4.57
CA TYR A 136 6.87 10.50 -5.56
C TYR A 136 7.77 11.72 -5.85
N THR A 137 7.47 12.42 -6.94
CA THR A 137 8.26 13.58 -7.42
C THR A 137 8.35 14.70 -6.38
N ARG A 138 7.27 14.97 -5.64
CA ARG A 138 7.20 16.07 -4.65
C ARG A 138 7.32 15.61 -3.20
N VAL A 139 6.91 14.37 -2.93
CA VAL A 139 6.83 13.83 -1.57
C VAL A 139 7.36 12.41 -1.52
N VAL A 140 7.79 11.98 -0.34
CA VAL A 140 7.97 10.56 -0.03
C VAL A 140 6.79 10.13 0.84
N SER A 141 6.00 9.19 0.34
CA SER A 141 4.84 8.65 1.05
C SER A 141 5.21 7.36 1.76
N VAL A 142 4.98 7.31 3.06
CA VAL A 142 5.16 6.16 3.92
C VAL A 142 3.80 5.70 4.40
N ASP A 143 3.32 4.59 3.83
CA ASP A 143 2.00 4.01 4.10
C ASP A 143 2.16 2.73 4.91
N SER A 144 1.49 2.65 6.06
CA SER A 144 1.50 1.51 6.97
C SER A 144 0.11 0.91 7.05
N ILE A 145 0.02 -0.40 6.90
CA ILE A 145 -1.17 -1.19 7.17
C ILE A 145 -0.82 -2.21 8.26
N MET A 146 -1.47 -2.09 9.41
CA MET A 146 -1.32 -3.01 10.54
C MET A 146 -2.55 -3.90 10.68
N LEU A 147 -2.35 -5.22 10.64
CA LEU A 147 -3.44 -6.18 10.85
C LEU A 147 -3.68 -6.40 12.34
N ILE A 148 -4.79 -5.87 12.85
CA ILE A 148 -5.19 -6.02 14.25
C ILE A 148 -5.82 -7.40 14.48
N ASN A 149 -6.72 -7.79 13.57
CA ASN A 149 -7.33 -9.11 13.52
C ASN A 149 -7.89 -9.36 12.10
N PRO A 150 -8.39 -10.57 11.77
CA PRO A 150 -8.81 -10.90 10.39
C PRO A 150 -9.93 -10.04 9.77
N VAL A 151 -10.58 -9.17 10.55
CA VAL A 151 -11.68 -8.29 10.11
C VAL A 151 -11.40 -6.82 10.37
N MET A 152 -10.23 -6.46 10.92
CA MET A 152 -9.88 -5.09 11.29
C MET A 152 -8.41 -4.77 11.02
N ARG A 153 -8.17 -3.65 10.34
CA ARG A 153 -6.82 -3.11 10.07
C ARG A 153 -6.76 -1.64 10.43
N ILE A 154 -5.57 -1.16 10.76
CA ILE A 154 -5.29 0.27 10.91
C ILE A 154 -4.41 0.68 9.76
N ARG A 155 -4.72 1.82 9.14
CA ARG A 155 -3.90 2.42 8.10
C ARG A 155 -3.39 3.78 8.54
N ARG A 156 -2.11 4.04 8.30
CA ARG A 156 -1.47 5.34 8.54
C ARG A 156 -0.64 5.73 7.34
N ILE A 157 -0.80 6.96 6.88
CA ILE A 157 -0.04 7.53 5.77
C ILE A 157 0.73 8.74 6.29
N LEU A 158 2.02 8.79 6.02
CA LEU A 158 2.87 9.94 6.31
C LEU A 158 3.48 10.41 5.00
N ASN A 159 3.14 11.63 4.58
CA ASN A 159 3.79 12.23 3.43
C ASN A 159 4.81 13.25 3.92
N TYR A 160 6.06 13.03 3.53
CA TYR A 160 7.17 13.95 3.78
C TYR A 160 7.45 14.74 2.51
N GLN A 161 7.82 16.01 2.66
CA GLN A 161 8.43 16.74 1.55
C GLN A 161 9.65 15.95 1.06
N ARG A 162 9.79 15.79 -0.26
CA ARG A 162 10.93 15.05 -0.82
C ARG A 162 12.23 15.78 -0.44
N PRO A 163 13.14 15.12 0.29
CA PRO A 163 14.40 15.74 0.67
C PRO A 163 15.37 15.77 -0.53
N ALA A 164 16.44 16.54 -0.40
CA ALA A 164 17.59 16.39 -1.29
C ALA A 164 18.18 14.96 -1.16
N ALA A 165 18.98 14.53 -2.14
CA ALA A 165 19.65 13.24 -2.07
C ALA A 165 20.43 13.09 -0.76
N ASP A 166 20.34 11.91 -0.13
CA ASP A 166 21.01 11.54 1.12
C ASP A 166 20.62 12.34 2.38
N GLN A 167 19.55 13.13 2.32
CA GLN A 167 18.99 13.83 3.48
C GLN A 167 17.82 13.04 4.11
N PRO A 168 17.61 13.18 5.44
CA PRO A 168 16.54 12.45 6.14
C PRO A 168 15.14 12.97 5.77
N LEU A 169 14.12 12.14 6.00
CA LEU A 169 12.71 12.53 5.95
C LEU A 169 12.34 13.27 7.24
N ASP A 170 12.49 14.59 7.26
CA ASP A 170 12.29 15.43 8.46
C ASP A 170 11.05 16.34 8.39
N THR A 171 10.62 16.70 7.18
CA THR A 171 9.57 17.68 6.95
C THR A 171 8.27 16.99 6.56
N LEU A 172 7.41 16.76 7.55
CA LEU A 172 6.09 16.15 7.36
C LEU A 172 5.09 17.16 6.82
N VAL A 173 4.38 16.82 5.73
CA VAL A 173 3.40 17.70 5.09
C VAL A 173 1.96 17.21 5.21
N LEU A 174 1.76 15.89 5.35
CA LEU A 174 0.44 15.30 5.57
C LEU A 174 0.51 14.07 6.47
N VAL A 175 -0.52 13.93 7.31
CA VAL A 175 -0.80 12.73 8.10
C VAL A 175 -2.18 12.20 7.76
N GLY A 176 -2.25 10.97 7.24
CA GLY A 176 -3.47 10.22 7.02
C GLY A 176 -3.63 9.13 8.09
N PHE A 177 -4.86 8.91 8.55
CA PHE A 177 -5.20 7.82 9.44
C PHE A 177 -6.57 7.25 9.09
N GLY A 178 -6.77 5.95 9.27
CA GLY A 178 -8.10 5.36 9.25
C GLY A 178 -8.14 3.93 9.78
N VAL A 179 -9.36 3.48 10.10
CA VAL A 179 -9.65 2.14 10.59
C VAL A 179 -10.44 1.39 9.53
N GLU A 180 -9.86 0.34 8.96
CA GLU A 180 -10.47 -0.48 7.94
C GLU A 180 -11.20 -1.66 8.59
N GLN A 181 -12.49 -1.81 8.29
CA GLN A 181 -13.33 -2.90 8.79
C GLN A 181 -13.85 -3.74 7.63
N LYS A 182 -13.83 -5.06 7.76
CA LYS A 182 -14.47 -5.93 6.75
C LYS A 182 -15.98 -5.74 6.77
N ILE A 183 -16.54 -5.67 5.56
CA ILE A 183 -17.98 -5.66 5.33
C ILE A 183 -18.38 -7.08 4.93
N THR A 184 -19.34 -7.66 5.64
CA THR A 184 -19.95 -8.97 5.34
C THR A 184 -20.54 -9.04 3.94
#